data_AF-A0A7J0BWW4-F1
#
_entry.id   AF-A0A7J0BWW4-F1
#
_cell.length_a   1.000
_cell.length_b   1.000
_cell.length_c   1.000
_cell.angle_alpha   90.00
_cell.angle_beta   90.00
_cell.angle_gamma   90.00
#
_symmetry.space_group_name_H-M   'P 1'
#
loop_
_entity.id
_entity.type
_entity.pdbx_description
1 polymer ?
#
loop_
_entity_poly.entity_id
_entity_poly.type
_entity_poly.pdbx_seq_one_letter_code
_entity_poly.pdbx_strand_id
1 'polypeptide(L)'
;MARFRSLKTTLRCLLLAEDWQENLPQLLALPGRETVGPLMSFLLFGGEMKWRAATALGLTVARMADENMEQARVVMRRLLWHMNEESGNIGWGIPETMAEIMANHRRLADEYNRMLHSYVRETTEDDNYLDHPPLRASVYWGLGRLAQAHPDLMGNTVRALSWGLEDKHRPGRGMAAWALGILRAREAADKVRTLLYDDTPVELFENRTMVCSTVSGLAAQALESMGEPVHTSSA
;
A
#
# COMPACT_ATOMS: atom_id res chain seq x y z
N MET A 1 -14.37 21.68 19.14
CA MET A 1 -15.18 21.13 18.02
C MET A 1 -15.19 21.99 16.75
N ALA A 2 -15.22 23.33 16.83
CA ALA A 2 -15.20 24.20 15.63
C ALA A 2 -13.87 24.11 14.83
N ARG A 3 -12.72 24.22 15.52
CA ARG A 3 -11.37 24.11 14.92
C ARG A 3 -11.11 22.76 14.23
N PHE A 4 -11.56 21.65 14.83
CA PHE A 4 -11.44 20.32 14.21
C PHE A 4 -12.28 20.21 12.93
N ARG A 5 -13.51 20.73 12.95
CA ARG A 5 -14.37 20.76 11.76
C ARG A 5 -13.78 21.63 10.66
N SER A 6 -13.27 22.82 10.99
CA SER A 6 -12.62 23.68 9.99
C SER A 6 -11.35 23.06 9.40
N LEU A 7 -10.53 22.40 10.23
CA LEU A 7 -9.33 21.69 9.77
C LEU A 7 -9.70 20.53 8.84
N LYS A 8 -10.69 19.71 9.21
CA LYS A 8 -11.17 18.60 8.38
C LYS A 8 -11.71 19.11 7.05
N THR A 9 -12.49 20.19 7.04
CA THR A 9 -12.97 20.81 5.78
C THR A 9 -11.80 21.30 4.93
N THR A 10 -10.81 21.98 5.52
CA THR A 10 -9.63 22.48 4.81
C THR A 10 -8.85 21.33 4.16
N LEU A 11 -8.53 20.29 4.92
CA LEU A 11 -7.82 19.11 4.40
C LEU A 11 -8.60 18.42 3.29
N ARG A 12 -9.93 18.32 3.42
CA ARG A 12 -10.78 17.75 2.37
C ARG A 12 -10.71 18.58 1.09
N CYS A 13 -10.76 19.91 1.18
CA CYS A 13 -10.65 20.78 0.00
C CYS A 13 -9.29 20.61 -0.69
N LEU A 14 -8.19 20.60 0.07
CA LEU A 14 -6.84 20.42 -0.48
C LEU A 14 -6.69 19.08 -1.21
N LEU A 15 -7.26 18.01 -0.66
CA LEU A 15 -7.18 16.67 -1.25
C LEU A 15 -8.19 16.43 -2.38
N LEU A 16 -9.26 17.20 -2.51
CA LEU A 16 -10.24 17.06 -3.61
C LEU A 16 -9.93 17.94 -4.83
N ALA A 17 -9.01 18.90 -4.69
CA ALA A 17 -8.56 19.70 -5.82
C ALA A 17 -7.97 18.81 -6.94
N GLU A 18 -8.06 19.27 -8.18
CA GLU A 18 -7.52 18.54 -9.34
C GLU A 18 -5.99 18.43 -9.24
N ASP A 19 -5.36 19.52 -8.82
CA ASP A 19 -3.94 19.73 -8.53
C ASP A 19 -3.57 19.41 -7.07
N TRP A 20 -4.23 18.45 -6.42
CA TRP A 20 -4.04 18.14 -4.99
C TRP A 20 -2.57 17.91 -4.59
N GLN A 21 -1.73 17.45 -5.52
CA GLN A 21 -0.30 17.26 -5.28
C GLN A 21 0.43 18.57 -5.00
N GLU A 22 0.04 19.66 -5.67
CA GLU A 22 0.58 21.01 -5.45
C GLU A 22 0.17 21.58 -4.09
N ASN A 23 -0.93 21.07 -3.52
CA ASN A 23 -1.42 21.43 -2.20
C ASN A 23 -0.73 20.68 -1.05
N LEU A 24 0.11 19.68 -1.34
CA LEU A 24 0.79 18.90 -0.30
C LEU A 24 1.71 19.74 0.61
N PRO A 25 2.53 20.68 0.10
CA PRO A 25 3.33 21.55 0.97
C PRO A 25 2.48 22.35 1.96
N GLN A 26 1.33 22.87 1.50
CA GLN A 26 0.39 23.59 2.36
C GLN A 26 -0.20 22.66 3.45
N LEU A 27 -0.56 21.43 3.08
CA LEU A 27 -1.04 20.43 4.02
C LEU A 27 0.03 20.09 5.07
N LEU A 28 1.28 19.91 4.65
CA LEU A 28 2.39 19.55 5.52
C LEU A 28 2.81 20.67 6.47
N ALA A 29 2.52 21.93 6.13
CA ALA A 29 2.72 23.07 7.03
C ALA A 29 1.76 23.07 8.24
N LEU A 30 0.68 22.28 8.20
CA LEU A 30 -0.26 22.16 9.32
C LEU A 30 0.30 21.27 10.45
N PRO A 31 -0.13 21.45 11.72
CA PRO A 31 0.36 20.64 12.83
C PRO A 31 0.04 19.14 12.65
N GLY A 32 1.06 18.29 12.50
CA GLY A 32 0.90 16.87 12.15
C GLY A 32 -0.02 16.09 13.10
N ARG A 33 0.10 16.32 14.42
CA ARG A 33 -0.78 15.70 15.43
C ARG A 33 -2.26 16.01 15.21
N GLU A 34 -2.57 17.21 14.73
CA GLU A 34 -3.96 17.64 14.48
C GLU A 34 -4.49 17.08 13.15
N THR A 35 -3.63 16.82 12.16
CA THR A 35 -4.03 16.36 10.82
C THR A 35 -4.21 14.84 10.72
N VAL A 36 -3.49 14.04 11.52
CA VAL A 36 -3.59 12.56 11.48
C VAL A 36 -5.03 12.07 11.63
N GLY A 37 -5.77 12.54 12.63
CA GLY A 37 -7.14 12.10 12.89
C GLY A 37 -8.10 12.37 11.71
N PRO A 38 -8.20 13.62 11.19
CA PRO A 38 -8.97 13.94 10.00
C PRO A 38 -8.57 13.11 8.77
N LEU A 39 -7.28 12.97 8.48
CA LEU A 39 -6.81 12.21 7.32
C LEU A 39 -7.14 10.73 7.44
N MET A 40 -7.00 10.12 8.62
CA MET A 40 -7.44 8.73 8.85
C MET A 40 -8.92 8.56 8.56
N SER A 41 -9.76 9.56 8.88
CA SER A 41 -11.19 9.50 8.55
C SER A 41 -11.49 9.57 7.05
N PHE A 42 -10.54 10.02 6.23
CA PHE A 42 -10.69 10.07 4.78
C PHE A 42 -10.40 8.74 4.09
N LEU A 43 -9.64 7.84 4.72
CA LEU A 43 -9.40 6.48 4.24
C LEU A 43 -10.72 5.73 4.00
N LEU A 44 -11.73 5.99 4.83
CA LEU A 44 -13.04 5.34 4.78
C LEU A 44 -13.92 5.79 3.61
N PHE A 45 -13.54 6.84 2.88
CA PHE A 45 -14.30 7.28 1.69
C PHE A 45 -14.03 6.39 0.47
N GLY A 46 -12.98 5.56 0.49
CA GLY A 46 -12.60 4.73 -0.64
C GLY A 46 -12.15 5.54 -1.85
N GLY A 47 -12.07 4.87 -3.01
CA GLY A 47 -11.66 5.46 -4.28
C GLY A 47 -10.37 6.28 -4.20
N GLU A 48 -10.31 7.36 -4.96
CA GLU A 48 -9.14 8.23 -5.01
C GLU A 48 -8.89 8.98 -3.70
N MET A 49 -9.95 9.31 -2.95
CA MET A 49 -9.82 10.00 -1.66
C MET A 49 -9.00 9.18 -0.65
N LYS A 50 -9.19 7.86 -0.63
CA LYS A 50 -8.39 6.94 0.19
C LYS A 50 -6.90 7.07 -0.12
N TRP A 51 -6.54 7.04 -1.41
CA TRP A 51 -5.16 7.09 -1.86
C TRP A 51 -4.49 8.43 -1.57
N ARG A 52 -5.17 9.54 -1.90
CA ARG A 52 -4.69 10.89 -1.59
C ARG A 52 -4.50 11.09 -0.08
N ALA A 53 -5.41 10.56 0.75
CA ALA A 53 -5.30 10.60 2.20
C ALA A 53 -4.15 9.73 2.73
N ALA A 54 -3.95 8.52 2.20
CA ALA A 54 -2.83 7.64 2.56
C ALA A 54 -1.47 8.30 2.24
N THR A 55 -1.32 8.90 1.05
CA THR A 55 -0.12 9.66 0.69
C THR A 55 0.12 10.86 1.61
N ALA A 56 -0.93 11.63 1.90
CA ALA A 56 -0.83 12.77 2.82
C ALA A 56 -0.46 12.35 4.25
N LEU A 57 -1.01 11.22 4.73
CA LEU A 57 -0.62 10.62 6.01
C LEU A 57 0.84 10.17 6.00
N GLY A 58 1.27 9.50 4.93
CA GLY A 58 2.65 9.06 4.74
C GLY A 58 3.65 10.19 4.95
N LEU A 59 3.46 11.28 4.21
CA LEU A 59 4.30 12.48 4.29
C LEU A 59 4.18 13.19 5.64
N THR A 60 2.97 13.28 6.19
CA THR A 60 2.74 13.92 7.50
C THR A 60 3.48 13.18 8.62
N VAL A 61 3.37 11.86 8.67
CA VAL A 61 3.96 11.04 9.73
C VAL A 61 5.48 10.92 9.53
N ALA A 62 5.98 10.89 8.31
CA ALA A 62 7.42 10.99 8.03
C ALA A 62 8.01 12.28 8.63
N ARG A 63 7.39 13.43 8.36
CA ARG A 63 7.78 14.72 8.97
C ARG A 63 7.68 14.69 10.50
N MET A 64 6.60 14.10 11.04
CA MET A 64 6.47 13.94 12.49
C MET A 64 7.61 13.08 13.06
N ALA A 65 8.13 12.11 12.32
CA ALA A 65 9.22 11.25 12.78
C ALA A 65 10.57 11.98 12.81
N ASP A 66 10.80 12.89 11.84
CA ASP A 66 11.96 13.79 11.84
C ASP A 66 11.94 14.74 13.05
N GLU A 67 10.77 15.24 13.42
CA GLU A 67 10.59 16.12 14.59
C GLU A 67 10.59 15.34 15.91
N ASN A 68 9.88 14.21 15.96
CA ASN A 68 9.67 13.38 17.14
C ASN A 68 9.25 11.95 16.76
N MET A 69 10.24 11.06 16.66
CA MET A 69 10.05 9.65 16.36
C MET A 69 8.98 8.95 17.21
N GLU A 70 8.89 9.25 18.51
CA GLU A 70 7.93 8.56 19.38
C GLU A 70 6.49 8.91 19.03
N GLN A 71 6.22 10.15 18.61
CA GLN A 71 4.90 10.52 18.12
C GLN A 71 4.54 9.81 16.82
N ALA A 72 5.50 9.60 15.92
CA ALA A 72 5.27 8.80 14.71
C ALA A 72 5.00 7.32 15.05
N ARG A 73 5.74 6.75 16.02
CA ARG A 73 5.48 5.38 16.52
C ARG A 73 4.11 5.23 17.16
N VAL A 74 3.60 6.25 17.87
CA VAL A 74 2.21 6.26 18.36
C VAL A 74 1.22 6.10 17.20
N VAL A 75 1.45 6.79 16.07
CA VAL A 75 0.62 6.64 14.88
C VAL A 75 0.76 5.24 14.28
N MET A 76 1.98 4.73 14.12
CA MET A 76 2.21 3.37 13.60
C MET A 76 1.53 2.30 14.47
N ARG A 77 1.65 2.38 15.81
CA ARG A 77 0.95 1.46 16.74
C ARG A 77 -0.57 1.55 16.59
N ARG A 78 -1.11 2.75 16.37
CA ARG A 78 -2.53 2.94 16.10
C ARG A 78 -2.96 2.27 14.78
N LEU A 79 -2.15 2.37 13.73
CA LEU A 79 -2.41 1.68 12.45
C LEU A 79 -2.38 0.16 12.63
N LEU A 80 -1.39 -0.37 13.33
CA LEU A 80 -1.32 -1.81 13.65
C LEU A 80 -2.54 -2.29 14.44
N TRP A 81 -3.03 -1.49 15.39
CA TRP A 81 -4.27 -1.82 16.10
C TRP A 81 -5.47 -1.92 15.17
N HIS A 82 -5.59 -1.04 14.17
CA HIS A 82 -6.65 -1.11 13.15
C HIS A 82 -6.54 -2.32 12.21
N MET A 83 -5.37 -2.96 12.14
CA MET A 83 -5.17 -4.20 11.39
C MET A 83 -5.53 -5.45 12.20
N ASN A 84 -5.72 -5.32 13.53
CA ASN A 84 -6.12 -6.43 14.39
C ASN A 84 -7.63 -6.70 14.27
N GLU A 85 -8.01 -7.97 14.24
CA GLU A 85 -9.39 -8.43 14.19
C GLU A 85 -10.21 -7.96 15.41
N GLU A 86 -9.57 -7.85 16.57
CA GLU A 86 -10.19 -7.32 17.81
C GLU A 86 -10.66 -5.87 17.70
N SER A 87 -10.17 -5.12 16.70
CA SER A 87 -10.53 -3.72 16.53
C SER A 87 -11.98 -3.50 16.07
N GLY A 88 -12.66 -4.56 15.63
CA GLY A 88 -14.04 -4.53 15.14
C GLY A 88 -14.24 -3.73 13.85
N ASN A 89 -13.16 -3.29 13.19
CA ASN A 89 -13.19 -2.55 11.93
C ASN A 89 -12.34 -3.25 10.88
N ILE A 90 -12.79 -3.22 9.62
CA ILE A 90 -11.96 -3.64 8.50
C ILE A 90 -10.97 -2.49 8.25
N GLY A 91 -9.66 -2.76 8.36
CA GLY A 91 -8.55 -1.79 8.29
C GLY A 91 -8.38 -1.09 6.93
N TRP A 92 -9.44 -0.55 6.33
CA TRP A 92 -9.42 0.09 5.01
C TRP A 92 -8.44 1.26 4.93
N GLY A 93 -7.57 1.22 3.93
CA GLY A 93 -6.54 2.25 3.71
C GLY A 93 -5.36 2.19 4.67
N ILE A 94 -5.38 1.27 5.65
CA ILE A 94 -4.33 1.15 6.66
C ILE A 94 -3.05 0.54 6.05
N PRO A 95 -3.08 -0.55 5.27
CA PRO A 95 -1.87 -1.07 4.63
C PRO A 95 -1.22 -0.05 3.69
N GLU A 96 -2.03 0.66 2.89
CA GLU A 96 -1.56 1.71 1.99
C GLU A 96 -0.89 2.84 2.78
N THR A 97 -1.50 3.26 3.89
CA THR A 97 -0.94 4.29 4.77
C THR A 97 0.37 3.82 5.39
N MET A 98 0.44 2.60 5.91
CA MET A 98 1.67 2.05 6.48
C MET A 98 2.81 2.03 5.44
N ALA A 99 2.50 1.58 4.22
CA ALA A 99 3.47 1.56 3.13
C ALA A 99 3.94 2.96 2.73
N GLU A 100 3.01 3.93 2.62
CA GLU A 100 3.37 5.33 2.35
C GLU A 100 4.23 5.93 3.46
N ILE A 101 3.93 5.68 4.74
CA ILE A 101 4.77 6.15 5.86
C ILE A 101 6.18 5.59 5.75
N MET A 102 6.28 4.26 5.60
CA MET A 102 7.58 3.60 5.57
C MET A 102 8.38 3.99 4.33
N ALA A 103 7.74 4.11 3.16
CA ALA A 103 8.41 4.55 1.94
C ALA A 103 8.92 6.00 1.99
N ASN A 104 8.33 6.85 2.83
CA ASN A 104 8.78 8.22 3.04
C ASN A 104 9.72 8.38 4.24
N HIS A 105 9.95 7.34 5.06
CA HIS A 105 10.81 7.45 6.24
C HIS A 105 11.54 6.14 6.60
N ARG A 106 12.83 6.08 6.25
CA ARG A 106 13.67 4.87 6.35
C ARG A 106 13.64 4.18 7.71
N ARG A 107 13.83 4.91 8.82
CA ARG A 107 13.87 4.28 10.14
C ARG A 107 12.52 3.65 10.54
N LEU A 108 11.40 4.20 10.06
CA LEU A 108 10.09 3.60 10.28
C LEU A 108 9.93 2.35 9.42
N ALA A 109 10.46 2.37 8.19
CA ALA A 109 10.55 1.16 7.38
C ALA A 109 11.35 0.06 8.08
N ASP A 110 12.52 0.36 8.63
CA ASP A 110 13.35 -0.61 9.36
C ASP A 110 12.61 -1.22 10.56
N GLU A 111 11.84 -0.41 11.31
CA GLU A 111 11.08 -0.87 12.48
C GLU A 111 9.82 -1.67 12.13
N TYR A 112 9.11 -1.32 11.05
CA TYR A 112 7.75 -1.81 10.80
C TYR A 112 7.57 -2.67 9.54
N ASN A 113 8.57 -2.79 8.66
CA ASN A 113 8.44 -3.60 7.42
C ASN A 113 8.01 -5.04 7.72
N ARG A 114 8.58 -5.65 8.77
CA ARG A 114 8.31 -7.04 9.16
C ARG A 114 6.84 -7.26 9.52
N MET A 115 6.19 -6.26 10.10
CA MET A 115 4.76 -6.33 10.39
C MET A 115 3.94 -6.34 9.10
N LEU A 116 4.24 -5.47 8.14
CA LEU A 116 3.56 -5.46 6.84
C LEU A 116 3.71 -6.80 6.11
N HIS A 117 4.92 -7.39 6.12
CA HIS A 117 5.15 -8.72 5.57
C HIS A 117 4.33 -9.83 6.25
N SER A 118 4.12 -9.75 7.57
CA SER A 118 3.39 -10.78 8.30
C SER A 118 1.93 -10.91 7.88
N TYR A 119 1.31 -9.86 7.35
CA TYR A 119 -0.10 -9.85 6.94
C TYR A 119 -0.43 -10.69 5.69
N VAL A 120 0.59 -11.12 4.95
CA VAL A 120 0.46 -11.94 3.72
C VAL A 120 1.30 -13.20 3.77
N ARG A 121 1.84 -13.53 4.95
CA ARG A 121 2.64 -14.72 5.15
C ARG A 121 1.83 -15.75 5.93
N GLU A 122 1.31 -16.73 5.22
CA GLU A 122 0.67 -17.90 5.83
C GLU A 122 1.74 -18.81 6.44
N THR A 123 1.59 -19.13 7.72
CA THR A 123 2.48 -20.05 8.45
C THR A 123 1.68 -21.15 9.15
N THR A 124 2.36 -22.18 9.65
CA THR A 124 1.72 -23.28 10.38
C THR A 124 1.51 -22.98 11.87
N GLU A 125 1.82 -21.76 12.32
CA GLU A 125 1.72 -21.28 13.70
C GLU A 125 0.79 -20.05 13.77
N ASP A 126 0.54 -19.52 14.97
CA ASP A 126 -0.17 -18.24 15.13
C ASP A 126 0.50 -17.16 14.28
N ASP A 127 -0.22 -16.65 13.29
CA ASP A 127 0.25 -15.62 12.38
C ASP A 127 -0.69 -14.43 12.30
N ASN A 128 -0.25 -13.40 11.58
CA ASN A 128 -1.05 -12.20 11.33
C ASN A 128 -1.70 -12.26 9.96
N TYR A 129 -1.80 -13.44 9.32
CA TYR A 129 -2.30 -13.54 7.97
C TYR A 129 -3.72 -12.96 7.89
N LEU A 130 -3.94 -12.03 6.97
CA LEU A 130 -5.24 -11.37 6.88
C LEU A 130 -6.22 -12.28 6.14
N ASP A 131 -7.29 -12.70 6.80
CA ASP A 131 -8.33 -13.51 6.17
C ASP A 131 -9.14 -12.77 5.09
N HIS A 132 -9.19 -11.43 5.22
CA HIS A 132 -9.95 -10.54 4.34
C HIS A 132 -9.20 -10.24 3.03
N PRO A 133 -9.62 -10.82 1.89
CA PRO A 133 -8.80 -10.81 0.67
C PRO A 133 -8.61 -9.45 0.00
N PRO A 134 -9.62 -8.57 -0.07
CA PRO A 134 -9.40 -7.19 -0.51
C PRO A 134 -8.39 -6.42 0.36
N LEU A 135 -8.28 -6.76 1.65
CA LEU A 135 -7.32 -6.09 2.55
C LEU A 135 -5.90 -6.64 2.33
N ARG A 136 -5.75 -7.94 2.06
CA ARG A 136 -4.47 -8.51 1.59
C ARG A 136 -3.99 -7.87 0.29
N ALA A 137 -4.89 -7.57 -0.64
CA ALA A 137 -4.53 -6.87 -1.87
C ALA A 137 -3.86 -5.51 -1.60
N SER A 138 -4.36 -4.77 -0.61
CA SER A 138 -3.72 -3.53 -0.14
C SER A 138 -2.32 -3.75 0.44
N VAL A 139 -2.06 -4.92 1.07
CA VAL A 139 -0.72 -5.29 1.54
C VAL A 139 0.20 -5.62 0.37
N TYR A 140 -0.25 -6.34 -0.66
CA TYR A 140 0.56 -6.59 -1.87
C TYR A 140 0.98 -5.27 -2.53
N TRP A 141 0.05 -4.31 -2.64
CA TRP A 141 0.39 -2.96 -3.11
C TRP A 141 1.44 -2.30 -2.20
N GLY A 142 1.23 -2.37 -0.89
CA GLY A 142 2.14 -1.79 0.08
C GLY A 142 3.56 -2.36 0.00
N LEU A 143 3.70 -3.66 -0.27
CA LEU A 143 4.98 -4.32 -0.47
C LEU A 143 5.67 -3.86 -1.76
N GLY A 144 4.95 -3.73 -2.87
CA GLY A 144 5.51 -3.16 -4.10
C GLY A 144 5.93 -1.71 -3.93
N ARG A 145 5.11 -0.90 -3.24
CA ARG A 145 5.46 0.49 -2.90
C ARG A 145 6.72 0.59 -2.04
N LEU A 146 6.88 -0.33 -1.09
CA LEU A 146 8.06 -0.40 -0.24
C LEU A 146 9.29 -0.88 -1.01
N ALA A 147 9.13 -1.82 -1.95
CA ALA A 147 10.19 -2.25 -2.85
C ALA A 147 10.71 -1.12 -3.74
N GLN A 148 9.85 -0.20 -4.19
CA GLN A 148 10.26 0.99 -4.93
C GLN A 148 11.14 1.93 -4.10
N ALA A 149 10.85 2.08 -2.80
CA ALA A 149 11.58 3.02 -1.93
C ALA A 149 12.81 2.40 -1.25
N HIS A 150 12.70 1.15 -0.81
CA HIS A 150 13.66 0.45 0.05
C HIS A 150 13.81 -1.02 -0.41
N PRO A 151 14.37 -1.27 -1.60
CA PRO A 151 14.51 -2.62 -2.15
C PRO A 151 15.35 -3.55 -1.26
N ASP A 152 16.25 -3.01 -0.44
CA ASP A 152 17.08 -3.75 0.50
C ASP A 152 16.29 -4.42 1.63
N LEU A 153 15.08 -3.95 1.93
CA LEU A 153 14.19 -4.55 2.93
C LEU A 153 13.40 -5.75 2.39
N MET A 154 13.50 -6.05 1.09
CA MET A 154 12.55 -6.94 0.40
C MET A 154 12.98 -8.42 0.37
N GLY A 155 14.02 -8.81 1.09
CA GLY A 155 14.70 -10.12 0.93
C GLY A 155 13.83 -11.38 1.01
N ASN A 156 12.70 -11.36 1.73
CA ASN A 156 11.78 -12.51 1.83
C ASN A 156 10.41 -12.28 1.17
N THR A 157 10.26 -11.19 0.42
CA THR A 157 8.96 -10.72 -0.10
C THR A 157 8.48 -11.55 -1.27
N VAL A 158 9.41 -12.03 -2.10
CA VAL A 158 9.09 -12.77 -3.34
C VAL A 158 8.23 -14.00 -3.05
N ARG A 159 8.55 -14.76 -1.99
CA ARG A 159 7.78 -15.95 -1.61
C ARG A 159 6.35 -15.60 -1.22
N ALA A 160 6.16 -14.58 -0.38
CA ALA A 160 4.83 -14.15 0.06
C ALA A 160 4.00 -13.61 -1.11
N LEU A 161 4.60 -12.80 -2.00
CA LEU A 161 3.91 -12.31 -3.20
C LEU A 161 3.58 -13.43 -4.19
N SER A 162 4.43 -14.47 -4.28
CA SER A 162 4.16 -15.63 -5.12
C SER A 162 2.92 -16.41 -4.68
N TRP A 163 2.57 -16.40 -3.39
CA TRP A 163 1.28 -16.91 -2.91
C TRP A 163 0.12 -15.99 -3.30
N GLY A 164 0.34 -14.68 -3.30
CA GLY A 164 -0.64 -13.68 -3.74
C GLY A 164 -1.09 -13.85 -5.20
N LEU A 165 -0.28 -14.46 -6.07
CA LEU A 165 -0.66 -14.79 -7.46
C LEU A 165 -1.86 -15.77 -7.54
N GLU A 166 -2.12 -16.52 -6.48
CA GLU A 166 -3.21 -17.51 -6.40
C GLU A 166 -4.36 -17.03 -5.49
N ASP A 167 -4.31 -15.80 -4.96
CA ASP A 167 -5.28 -15.27 -3.99
C ASP A 167 -6.73 -15.39 -4.48
N LYS A 168 -7.68 -15.66 -3.58
CA LYS A 168 -9.12 -15.69 -3.91
C LYS A 168 -9.63 -14.34 -4.44
N HIS A 169 -8.98 -13.23 -4.09
CA HIS A 169 -9.28 -11.93 -4.68
C HIS A 169 -8.48 -11.71 -5.98
N ARG A 170 -9.16 -11.84 -7.11
CA ARG A 170 -8.54 -11.71 -8.43
C ARG A 170 -7.76 -10.39 -8.62
N PRO A 171 -8.28 -9.20 -8.27
CA PRO A 171 -7.48 -7.97 -8.37
C PRO A 171 -6.20 -8.00 -7.53
N GLY A 172 -6.21 -8.72 -6.39
CA GLY A 172 -5.04 -8.93 -5.55
C GLY A 172 -3.93 -9.71 -6.25
N ARG A 173 -4.26 -10.62 -7.16
CA ARG A 173 -3.27 -11.35 -7.98
C ARG A 173 -2.48 -10.43 -8.89
N GLY A 174 -3.18 -9.50 -9.55
CA GLY A 174 -2.56 -8.46 -10.37
C GLY A 174 -1.65 -7.55 -9.53
N MET A 175 -2.08 -7.21 -8.31
CA MET A 175 -1.27 -6.42 -7.39
C MET A 175 0.01 -7.15 -6.94
N ALA A 176 -0.09 -8.46 -6.68
CA ALA A 176 1.06 -9.29 -6.36
C ALA A 176 2.02 -9.41 -7.56
N ALA A 177 1.49 -9.58 -8.77
CA ALA A 177 2.28 -9.59 -10.00
C ALA A 177 3.03 -8.27 -10.22
N TRP A 178 2.35 -7.12 -10.06
CA TRP A 178 2.97 -5.80 -10.14
C TRP A 178 4.13 -5.65 -9.14
N ALA A 179 3.93 -6.05 -7.88
CA ALA A 179 4.98 -6.00 -6.86
C ALA A 179 6.17 -6.93 -7.18
N LEU A 180 5.92 -8.12 -7.74
CA LEU A 180 6.98 -9.02 -8.22
C LEU A 180 7.75 -8.45 -9.40
N GLY A 181 7.08 -7.72 -10.29
CA GLY A 181 7.69 -6.99 -11.40
C GLY A 181 8.69 -5.93 -10.93
N ILE A 182 8.31 -5.14 -9.92
CA ILE A 182 9.20 -4.15 -9.28
C ILE A 182 10.44 -4.82 -8.71
N LEU A 183 10.28 -5.99 -8.08
CA LEU A 183 11.38 -6.78 -7.53
C LEU A 183 12.21 -7.51 -8.59
N ARG A 184 11.77 -7.53 -9.86
CA ARG A 184 12.36 -8.31 -10.95
C ARG A 184 12.53 -9.79 -10.58
N ALA A 185 11.54 -10.34 -9.89
CA ALA A 185 11.57 -11.70 -9.34
C ALA A 185 11.35 -12.78 -10.42
N ARG A 186 12.41 -13.10 -11.16
CA ARG A 186 12.38 -14.08 -12.26
C ARG A 186 11.92 -15.47 -11.82
N GLU A 187 12.19 -15.85 -10.58
CA GLU A 187 11.73 -17.14 -10.04
C GLU A 187 10.19 -17.27 -9.99
N ALA A 188 9.46 -16.15 -10.05
CA ALA A 188 8.00 -16.15 -10.08
C ALA A 188 7.42 -16.08 -11.51
N ALA A 189 8.25 -15.97 -12.55
CA ALA A 189 7.80 -15.69 -13.92
C ALA A 189 6.78 -16.71 -14.44
N ASP A 190 7.00 -18.00 -14.22
CA ASP A 190 6.08 -19.06 -14.67
C ASP A 190 4.70 -18.94 -14.02
N LYS A 191 4.66 -18.60 -12.72
CA LYS A 191 3.40 -18.35 -12.02
C LYS A 191 2.72 -17.08 -12.52
N VAL A 192 3.47 -16.01 -12.74
CA VAL A 192 2.94 -14.75 -13.30
C VAL A 192 2.34 -14.99 -14.70
N ARG A 193 2.97 -15.85 -15.52
CA ARG A 193 2.49 -16.18 -16.86
C ARG A 193 1.09 -16.82 -16.86
N THR A 194 0.71 -17.51 -15.78
CA THR A 194 -0.65 -18.08 -15.64
C THR A 194 -1.75 -17.03 -15.59
N LEU A 195 -1.40 -15.76 -15.29
CA LEU A 195 -2.33 -14.65 -15.16
C LEU A 195 -2.57 -13.88 -16.46
N LEU A 196 -1.86 -14.19 -17.54
CA LEU A 196 -1.92 -13.44 -18.81
C LEU A 196 -3.29 -13.47 -19.51
N TYR A 197 -4.21 -14.33 -19.06
CA TYR A 197 -5.57 -14.44 -19.59
C TYR A 197 -6.64 -14.00 -18.59
N ASP A 198 -6.26 -13.42 -17.45
CA ASP A 198 -7.20 -12.89 -16.46
C ASP A 198 -7.46 -11.40 -16.71
N ASP A 199 -8.55 -11.10 -17.41
CA ASP A 199 -8.95 -9.71 -17.72
C ASP A 199 -9.71 -9.03 -16.57
N THR A 200 -9.62 -9.56 -15.33
CA THR A 200 -10.23 -8.91 -14.17
C THR A 200 -9.66 -7.49 -14.01
N PRO A 201 -10.52 -6.44 -13.92
CA PRO A 201 -10.05 -5.07 -13.73
C PRO A 201 -9.29 -4.88 -12.42
N VAL A 202 -8.23 -4.07 -12.48
CA VAL A 202 -7.43 -3.67 -11.31
C VAL A 202 -7.24 -2.16 -11.32
N GLU A 203 -7.56 -1.54 -10.19
CA GLU A 203 -7.20 -0.15 -9.92
C GLU A 203 -5.85 -0.13 -9.18
N LEU A 204 -4.83 0.38 -9.86
CA LEU A 204 -3.48 0.54 -9.32
C LEU A 204 -3.24 2.02 -9.00
N PHE A 205 -2.70 2.32 -7.81
CA PHE A 205 -2.21 3.66 -7.51
C PHE A 205 -0.69 3.70 -7.67
N GLU A 206 -0.20 4.39 -8.69
CA GLU A 206 1.22 4.48 -9.00
C GLU A 206 1.58 5.92 -9.35
N ASN A 207 2.75 6.37 -8.90
CA ASN A 207 3.23 7.75 -9.14
C ASN A 207 2.19 8.82 -8.75
N ARG A 208 1.45 8.56 -7.65
CA ARG A 208 0.37 9.41 -7.13
C ARG A 208 -0.82 9.60 -8.08
N THR A 209 -1.02 8.66 -9.00
CA THR A 209 -2.13 8.64 -9.96
C THR A 209 -2.84 7.30 -9.94
N MET A 210 -4.16 7.32 -10.19
CA MET A 210 -4.93 6.11 -10.40
C MET A 210 -4.75 5.62 -11.84
N VAL A 211 -4.33 4.38 -11.98
CA VAL A 211 -4.14 3.68 -13.25
C VAL A 211 -5.12 2.51 -13.30
N CYS A 212 -5.98 2.51 -14.32
CA CYS A 212 -6.84 1.36 -14.61
C CYS A 212 -6.07 0.35 -15.46
N SER A 213 -6.01 -0.89 -15.00
CA SER A 213 -5.38 -2.01 -15.71
C SER A 213 -6.23 -3.29 -15.55
N THR A 214 -5.68 -4.42 -15.95
CA THR A 214 -6.22 -5.76 -15.69
C THR A 214 -5.17 -6.62 -14.99
N VAL A 215 -5.58 -7.76 -14.44
CA VAL A 215 -4.64 -8.75 -13.91
C VAL A 215 -3.66 -9.20 -15.01
N SER A 216 -4.15 -9.45 -16.23
CA SER A 216 -3.36 -9.75 -17.41
C SER A 216 -2.38 -8.63 -17.79
N GLY A 217 -2.81 -7.37 -17.73
CA GLY A 217 -1.97 -6.21 -18.00
C GLY A 217 -0.83 -6.04 -17.00
N LEU A 218 -1.12 -6.17 -15.70
CA LEU A 218 -0.10 -6.13 -14.65
C LEU A 218 0.87 -7.33 -14.72
N ALA A 219 0.37 -8.51 -15.08
CA ALA A 219 1.22 -9.69 -15.30
C ALA A 219 2.17 -9.50 -16.49
N ALA A 220 1.70 -8.95 -17.61
CA ALA A 220 2.53 -8.64 -18.77
C ALA A 220 3.64 -7.63 -18.43
N GLN A 221 3.29 -6.53 -17.73
CA GLN A 221 4.26 -5.53 -17.27
C GLN A 221 5.30 -6.13 -16.31
N ALA A 222 4.87 -7.04 -15.43
CA ALA A 222 5.76 -7.73 -14.51
C ALA A 222 6.77 -8.62 -15.25
N LEU A 223 6.32 -9.42 -16.23
CA LEU A 223 7.20 -10.25 -17.06
C LEU A 223 8.20 -9.40 -17.85
N GLU A 224 7.76 -8.29 -18.45
CA GLU A 224 8.66 -7.35 -19.14
C GLU A 224 9.73 -6.81 -18.19
N SER A 225 9.35 -6.40 -16.97
CA SER A 225 10.28 -5.91 -15.94
C SER A 225 11.28 -6.97 -15.49
N MET A 226 10.88 -8.25 -15.52
CA MET A 226 11.75 -9.40 -15.23
C MET A 226 12.69 -9.71 -16.41
N GLY A 227 12.42 -9.20 -17.62
CA GLY A 227 13.12 -9.55 -18.85
C GLY A 227 12.67 -10.88 -19.44
N GLU A 228 11.43 -11.28 -19.15
CA GLU A 228 10.80 -12.53 -19.59
C GLU A 228 9.87 -12.27 -20.78
N PRO A 229 9.78 -13.21 -21.74
CA PRO A 229 8.85 -13.07 -22.84
C PRO A 229 7.40 -13.14 -22.33
N VAL A 230 6.58 -12.19 -22.78
CA VAL A 230 5.14 -12.13 -22.50
C VAL A 230 4.36 -13.17 -23.31
N HIS A 231 4.95 -13.73 -24.38
CA HIS A 231 4.34 -14.81 -25.15
C HIS A 231 4.45 -16.14 -24.41
N THR A 232 3.32 -16.83 -24.25
CA THR A 232 3.30 -18.26 -23.96
C THR A 232 3.89 -19.00 -25.16
N SER A 233 4.99 -19.72 -24.99
CA SER A 233 5.31 -20.79 -25.94
C SER A 233 4.14 -21.77 -25.90
N SER A 234 3.28 -21.69 -26.91
CA SER A 234 2.31 -22.74 -27.21
C SER A 234 3.12 -23.96 -27.64
N ALA A 235 3.14 -24.98 -26.79
CA ALA A 235 3.52 -26.34 -27.17
C ALA A 235 2.25 -27.16 -27.38
#